data_AF-A0ABD4KII7-F1
#
_entry.id   AF-A0ABD4KII7-F1
#
_cell.length_a   1.000
_cell.length_b   1.000
_cell.length_c   1.000
_cell.angle_alpha   90.00
_cell.angle_beta   90.00
_cell.angle_gamma   90.00
#
_symmetry.space_group_name_H-M   'P 1'
#
loop_
_entity.id
_entity.type
_entity.pdbx_description
1 polymer ?
#
loop_
_entity_poly.entity_id
_entity_poly.type
_entity_poly.pdbx_seq_one_letter_code
_entity_poly.pdbx_strand_id
1 'polypeptide(L)'
;MTKGSFRIIAFIPVFVMYYGFPLIRDVLPYYQGYRLDDWLALGGLYALATLIATPLLFLMVKSASGDFKPRFKIPVSMLIAATIQVTCLFFLWEDSIPLYVSMGIAMGLSSVLYAYSTRGVNLIVDKDTGNIYRVHKGKAYRLSDSEVERCKNDTSGRFKPTGEFSSGSVSGFDSHSSVIPVSFGLSSNANHDYNSGIIVNPSTGMPMIGGMSGLDIHGNSWGTNFNEPSNTYDPNRGY
;
A
#
# COMPACT_ATOMS: atom_id res chain seq x y z
N MET A 1 -18.79 6.42 9.07
CA MET A 1 -18.10 5.16 8.72
C MET A 1 -16.76 5.48 8.09
N THR A 2 -15.67 5.15 8.79
CA THR A 2 -14.31 5.17 8.22
C THR A 2 -14.23 4.17 7.08
N LYS A 3 -13.80 4.61 5.89
CA LYS A 3 -13.84 3.87 4.61
C LYS A 3 -13.13 2.50 4.65
N GLY A 4 -12.21 2.28 5.59
CA GLY A 4 -11.55 0.98 5.82
C GLY A 4 -12.49 -0.13 6.31
N SER A 5 -13.57 0.21 7.03
CA SER A 5 -14.49 -0.77 7.63
C SER A 5 -15.33 -1.54 6.60
N PHE A 6 -15.54 -0.98 5.40
CA PHE A 6 -16.42 -1.59 4.39
C PHE A 6 -15.91 -2.95 3.89
N ARG A 7 -14.59 -3.17 3.81
CA ARG A 7 -14.03 -4.46 3.35
C ARG A 7 -14.24 -5.59 4.34
N ILE A 8 -14.06 -5.28 5.62
CA ILE A 8 -14.30 -6.23 6.71
C ILE A 8 -15.79 -6.57 6.73
N ILE A 9 -16.65 -5.55 6.64
CA ILE A 9 -18.10 -5.72 6.61
C ILE A 9 -18.53 -6.57 5.40
N ALA A 10 -17.96 -6.32 4.22
CA ALA A 10 -18.29 -7.06 3.01
C ALA A 10 -17.95 -8.56 3.11
N PHE A 11 -16.92 -8.94 3.86
CA PHE A 11 -16.56 -10.35 4.04
C PHE A 11 -17.28 -11.04 5.20
N ILE A 12 -18.09 -10.33 5.99
CA ILE A 12 -18.89 -10.92 7.07
C ILE A 12 -19.69 -12.14 6.58
N PRO A 13 -20.41 -12.11 5.44
CA PRO A 13 -21.15 -13.29 4.98
C PRO A 13 -20.26 -14.51 4.72
N VAL A 14 -19.02 -14.31 4.25
CA VAL A 14 -18.04 -15.38 4.00
C VAL A 14 -17.54 -15.98 5.32
N PHE A 15 -17.32 -15.15 6.33
CA PHE A 15 -16.97 -15.65 7.68
C PHE A 15 -18.16 -16.33 8.37
N VAL A 16 -19.37 -15.79 8.22
CA VAL A 16 -20.59 -16.42 8.73
C VAL A 16 -20.82 -17.76 8.06
N MET A 17 -20.57 -17.88 6.75
CA MET A 17 -20.67 -19.16 6.06
C MET A 17 -19.69 -20.19 6.62
N TYR A 18 -18.45 -19.75 6.78
CA TYR A 18 -17.34 -20.57 7.26
C TYR A 18 -17.52 -21.08 8.70
N TYR A 19 -17.90 -20.23 9.65
CA TYR A 19 -18.10 -20.65 11.04
C TYR A 19 -19.51 -21.19 11.29
N GLY A 20 -20.54 -20.60 10.68
CA GLY A 20 -21.93 -20.81 11.03
C GLY A 20 -22.52 -22.12 10.51
N PHE A 21 -22.36 -22.43 9.22
CA PHE A 21 -23.02 -23.61 8.64
C PHE A 21 -22.55 -24.94 9.22
N PRO A 22 -21.24 -25.17 9.45
CA PRO A 22 -20.80 -26.41 10.10
C PRO A 22 -21.33 -26.56 11.54
N LEU A 23 -21.41 -25.47 12.32
CA LEU A 23 -22.00 -25.49 13.66
C LEU A 23 -23.51 -25.82 13.63
N ILE A 24 -24.25 -25.21 12.69
CA ILE A 24 -25.68 -25.45 12.52
C ILE A 24 -25.94 -26.92 12.14
N ARG A 25 -25.05 -27.51 11.33
CA ARG A 25 -25.15 -28.91 10.90
C ARG A 25 -24.81 -29.89 12.02
N ASP A 26 -23.66 -29.75 12.67
CA ASP A 26 -23.09 -30.82 13.51
C ASP A 26 -23.29 -30.59 15.02
N VAL A 27 -23.37 -29.34 15.47
CA VAL A 27 -23.42 -29.03 16.91
C VAL A 27 -24.85 -28.78 17.35
N LEU A 28 -25.59 -27.95 16.61
CA LEU A 28 -26.94 -27.53 17.00
C LEU A 28 -27.93 -28.70 17.18
N PRO A 29 -27.91 -29.76 16.36
CA PRO A 29 -28.82 -30.90 16.53
C PRO A 29 -28.36 -31.88 17.61
N TYR A 30 -27.06 -31.94 17.92
CA TYR A 30 -26.47 -33.04 18.69
C TYR A 30 -25.72 -32.60 19.96
N TYR A 31 -25.80 -31.32 20.35
CA TYR A 31 -25.01 -30.74 21.44
C TYR A 31 -25.06 -31.51 22.77
N GLN A 32 -26.17 -32.19 23.06
CA GLN A 32 -26.34 -32.98 24.30
C GLN A 32 -25.50 -34.27 24.31
N GLY A 33 -25.12 -34.77 23.13
CA GLY A 33 -24.32 -36.00 22.98
C GLY A 33 -22.81 -35.77 23.00
N TYR A 34 -22.36 -34.51 22.98
CA TYR A 34 -20.93 -34.20 22.90
C TYR A 34 -20.24 -34.42 24.23
N ARG A 35 -19.16 -35.21 24.21
CA ARG A 35 -18.24 -35.35 25.33
C ARG A 35 -17.18 -34.24 25.28
N LEU A 36 -16.45 -34.09 26.39
CA LEU A 36 -15.38 -33.10 26.47
C LEU A 36 -14.32 -33.27 25.36
N ASP A 37 -14.03 -34.51 24.98
CA ASP A 37 -13.09 -34.83 23.89
C ASP A 37 -13.59 -34.33 22.53
N ASP A 38 -14.90 -34.40 22.28
CA ASP A 38 -15.51 -33.91 21.03
C ASP A 38 -15.47 -32.38 20.95
N TRP A 39 -15.69 -31.70 22.08
CA TRP A 39 -15.53 -30.25 22.20
C TRP A 39 -14.09 -29.80 21.97
N LEU A 40 -13.11 -30.54 22.50
CA LEU A 40 -11.70 -30.25 22.27
C LEU A 40 -11.31 -30.49 20.81
N ALA A 41 -11.79 -31.57 20.19
CA ALA A 41 -11.56 -31.86 18.78
C ALA A 41 -12.14 -30.77 17.88
N LEU A 42 -13.39 -30.35 18.13
CA LEU A 42 -14.05 -29.26 17.42
C LEU A 42 -13.27 -27.94 17.60
N GLY A 43 -12.87 -27.62 18.82
CA GLY A 43 -12.08 -26.42 19.13
C GLY A 43 -10.73 -26.42 18.41
N GLY A 44 -10.01 -27.55 18.42
CA GLY A 44 -8.72 -27.70 17.74
C GLY A 44 -8.84 -27.57 16.22
N LEU A 45 -9.92 -28.09 15.65
CA LEU A 45 -10.16 -28.04 14.22
C LEU A 45 -10.60 -26.63 13.75
N TYR A 46 -11.36 -25.89 14.55
CA TYR A 46 -11.55 -24.46 14.32
C TYR A 46 -10.27 -23.65 14.49
N ALA A 47 -9.45 -23.95 15.52
CA ALA A 47 -8.18 -23.26 15.74
C ALA A 47 -7.23 -23.41 14.54
N LEU A 48 -7.11 -24.64 14.00
CA LEU A 48 -6.33 -24.92 12.81
C LEU A 48 -6.86 -24.13 11.61
N ALA A 49 -8.17 -24.15 11.42
CA ALA A 49 -8.78 -23.55 10.25
C ALA A 49 -8.78 -21.99 10.34
N THR A 50 -8.87 -21.39 11.54
CA THR A 50 -8.58 -19.97 11.78
C THR A 50 -7.14 -19.60 11.44
N LEU A 51 -6.17 -20.47 11.77
CA LEU A 51 -4.76 -20.23 11.47
C LEU A 51 -4.55 -20.18 9.94
N ILE A 52 -5.21 -21.07 9.19
CA ILE A 52 -5.21 -21.06 7.72
C ILE A 52 -5.89 -19.80 7.15
N ALA A 53 -6.94 -19.29 7.80
CA ALA A 53 -7.64 -18.07 7.40
C ALA A 53 -6.94 -16.76 7.82
N THR A 54 -5.96 -16.83 8.73
CA THR A 54 -5.26 -15.65 9.29
C THR A 54 -4.62 -14.74 8.24
N PRO A 55 -3.97 -15.25 7.16
CA PRO A 55 -3.44 -14.40 6.10
C PRO A 55 -4.50 -13.51 5.43
N LEU A 56 -5.74 -13.98 5.30
CA LEU A 56 -6.84 -13.20 4.72
C LEU A 56 -7.18 -12.00 5.61
N LEU A 57 -7.32 -12.24 6.92
CA LEU A 57 -7.61 -11.20 7.91
C LEU A 57 -6.49 -10.14 7.94
N PHE A 58 -5.24 -10.60 7.95
CA PHE A 58 -4.09 -9.69 7.90
C PHE A 58 -4.09 -8.81 6.65
N LEU A 59 -4.33 -9.40 5.47
CA LEU A 59 -4.41 -8.66 4.21
C LEU A 59 -5.55 -7.65 4.22
N MET A 60 -6.70 -7.98 4.81
CA MET A 60 -7.83 -7.04 4.94
C MET A 60 -7.49 -5.86 5.82
N VAL A 61 -6.93 -6.10 7.01
CA VAL A 61 -6.56 -5.05 7.97
C VAL A 61 -5.47 -4.15 7.36
N LYS A 62 -4.43 -4.74 6.77
CA LYS A 62 -3.36 -4.00 6.08
C LYS A 62 -3.91 -3.16 4.92
N SER A 63 -4.93 -3.66 4.22
CA SER A 63 -5.54 -2.93 3.11
C SER A 63 -6.46 -1.81 3.61
N ALA A 64 -7.05 -1.94 4.79
CA ALA A 64 -7.98 -0.98 5.37
C ALA A 64 -7.32 0.32 5.86
N SER A 65 -6.00 0.32 6.08
CA SER A 65 -5.22 1.49 6.54
C SER A 65 -4.82 2.47 5.42
N GLY A 66 -5.18 2.20 4.16
CA GLY A 66 -4.86 3.07 3.01
C GLY A 66 -6.09 3.79 2.44
N ASP A 67 -5.85 4.94 1.78
CA ASP A 67 -6.90 5.74 1.15
C ASP A 67 -7.66 4.96 0.07
N PHE A 68 -8.99 5.01 0.17
CA PHE A 68 -9.88 4.04 -0.47
C PHE A 68 -10.41 4.51 -1.83
N LYS A 69 -10.07 3.79 -2.90
CA LYS A 69 -10.89 3.67 -4.12
C LYS A 69 -11.28 2.20 -4.27
N PRO A 70 -12.59 1.84 -4.35
CA PRO A 70 -13.00 0.46 -4.54
C PRO A 70 -12.45 -0.04 -5.87
N ARG A 71 -11.46 -0.94 -5.82
CA ARG A 71 -11.02 -1.66 -7.01
C ARG A 71 -12.07 -2.73 -7.30
N PHE A 72 -12.59 -2.75 -8.52
CA PHE A 72 -13.60 -3.71 -9.02
C PHE A 72 -13.23 -5.19 -8.75
N LYS A 73 -11.95 -5.47 -8.47
CA LYS A 73 -11.42 -6.81 -8.22
C LYS A 73 -11.71 -7.38 -6.82
N ILE A 74 -12.05 -6.53 -5.83
CA ILE A 74 -12.38 -6.98 -4.47
C ILE A 74 -13.73 -7.73 -4.42
N PRO A 75 -14.84 -7.18 -4.96
CA PRO A 75 -16.13 -7.91 -4.95
C PRO A 75 -16.07 -9.21 -5.77
N VAL A 76 -15.29 -9.26 -6.86
CA VAL A 76 -15.10 -10.49 -7.65
C VAL A 76 -14.41 -11.58 -6.82
N SER A 77 -13.33 -11.24 -6.09
CA SER A 77 -12.65 -12.20 -5.21
C SER A 77 -13.56 -12.72 -4.10
N MET A 78 -14.45 -11.88 -3.57
CA MET A 78 -15.43 -12.27 -2.56
C MET A 78 -16.48 -13.23 -3.16
N LEU A 79 -16.98 -12.94 -4.37
CA LEU A 79 -17.94 -13.80 -5.05
C LEU A 79 -17.35 -15.20 -5.29
N ILE A 80 -16.10 -15.26 -5.75
CA ILE A 80 -15.38 -16.53 -5.94
C ILE A 80 -15.21 -17.28 -4.61
N ALA A 81 -14.85 -16.58 -3.52
CA ALA A 81 -14.73 -17.20 -2.20
C ALA A 81 -16.07 -17.79 -1.73
N ALA A 82 -17.17 -17.05 -1.90
CA ALA A 82 -18.50 -17.49 -1.56
C ALA A 82 -18.94 -18.71 -2.39
N THR A 83 -18.70 -18.73 -3.70
CA THR A 83 -19.07 -19.87 -4.56
C THR A 83 -18.27 -21.11 -4.22
N ILE A 84 -16.98 -20.98 -3.89
CA ILE A 84 -16.16 -22.12 -3.44
C ILE A 84 -16.73 -22.69 -2.13
N GLN A 85 -17.06 -21.83 -1.15
CA GLN A 85 -17.64 -22.30 0.11
C GLN A 85 -19.01 -22.98 -0.09
N VAL A 86 -19.89 -22.41 -0.92
CA VAL A 86 -21.19 -23.04 -1.23
C VAL A 86 -21.00 -24.40 -1.91
N THR A 87 -20.03 -24.51 -2.82
CA THR A 87 -19.66 -25.79 -3.44
C THR A 87 -19.19 -26.80 -2.39
N CYS A 88 -18.33 -26.39 -1.45
CA CYS A 88 -17.90 -27.24 -0.34
C CYS A 88 -19.08 -27.69 0.53
N LEU A 89 -20.00 -26.78 0.87
CA LEU A 89 -21.21 -27.14 1.63
C LEU A 89 -22.04 -28.18 0.89
N PHE A 90 -22.23 -28.03 -0.42
CA PHE A 90 -23.10 -28.92 -1.19
C PHE A 90 -22.51 -30.32 -1.33
N PHE A 91 -21.23 -30.44 -1.68
CA PHE A 91 -20.60 -31.74 -1.95
C PHE A 91 -20.14 -32.49 -0.69
N LEU A 92 -19.78 -31.77 0.37
CA LEU A 92 -19.24 -32.35 1.61
C LEU A 92 -20.23 -32.27 2.76
N TRP A 93 -21.52 -32.11 2.46
CA TRP A 93 -22.57 -32.03 3.48
C TRP A 93 -22.72 -33.33 4.28
N GLU A 94 -22.32 -34.47 3.74
CA GLU A 94 -22.50 -35.76 4.42
C GLU A 94 -21.38 -36.07 5.42
N ASP A 95 -20.17 -35.58 5.17
CA ASP A 95 -18.99 -35.89 5.98
C ASP A 95 -18.52 -34.67 6.78
N SER A 96 -18.49 -34.77 8.11
CA SER A 96 -18.15 -33.62 8.98
C SER A 96 -16.68 -33.22 8.84
N ILE A 97 -15.73 -34.15 9.02
CA ILE A 97 -14.29 -33.86 9.00
C ILE A 97 -13.82 -33.16 7.70
N PRO A 98 -14.10 -33.70 6.49
CA PRO A 98 -13.66 -33.05 5.26
C PRO A 98 -14.39 -31.73 5.00
N LEU A 99 -15.61 -31.54 5.51
CA LEU A 99 -16.31 -30.26 5.42
C LEU A 99 -15.52 -29.16 6.13
N TYR A 100 -15.11 -29.37 7.38
CA TYR A 100 -14.34 -28.35 8.11
C TYR A 100 -12.96 -28.07 7.50
N VAL A 101 -12.25 -29.12 7.08
CA VAL A 101 -10.92 -28.98 6.49
C VAL A 101 -11.00 -28.24 5.15
N SER A 102 -11.95 -28.62 4.28
CA SER A 102 -12.15 -27.96 2.98
C SER A 102 -12.55 -26.49 3.12
N MET A 103 -13.35 -26.16 4.13
CA MET A 103 -13.71 -24.78 4.48
C MET A 103 -12.49 -23.94 4.86
N GLY A 104 -11.58 -24.50 5.66
CA GLY A 104 -10.30 -23.86 6.00
C GLY A 104 -9.45 -23.64 4.75
N ILE A 105 -9.33 -24.65 3.89
CA ILE A 105 -8.58 -24.56 2.63
C ILE A 105 -9.20 -23.52 1.68
N ALA A 106 -10.53 -23.45 1.59
CA ALA A 106 -11.24 -22.47 0.78
C ALA A 106 -10.93 -21.03 1.25
N MET A 107 -10.85 -20.80 2.57
CA MET A 107 -10.43 -19.52 3.13
C MET A 107 -8.95 -19.22 2.83
N GLY A 108 -8.08 -20.22 2.91
CA GLY A 108 -6.67 -20.11 2.51
C GLY A 108 -6.51 -19.72 1.04
N LEU A 109 -7.20 -20.41 0.12
CA LEU A 109 -7.21 -20.09 -1.31
C LEU A 109 -7.75 -18.69 -1.59
N SER A 110 -8.81 -18.30 -0.87
CA SER A 110 -9.38 -16.95 -0.95
C SER A 110 -8.35 -15.89 -0.54
N SER A 111 -7.47 -16.17 0.43
CA SER A 111 -6.38 -15.27 0.81
C SER A 111 -5.37 -15.06 -0.31
N VAL A 112 -5.02 -16.12 -1.04
CA VAL A 112 -4.08 -16.07 -2.17
C VAL A 112 -4.69 -15.28 -3.33
N LEU A 113 -5.96 -15.55 -3.64
CA LEU A 113 -6.72 -14.81 -4.66
C LEU A 113 -6.83 -13.32 -4.30
N TYR A 114 -7.10 -13.02 -3.03
CA TYR A 114 -7.16 -11.65 -2.54
C TYR A 114 -5.80 -10.95 -2.64
N ALA A 115 -4.71 -11.61 -2.25
CA ALA A 115 -3.35 -11.09 -2.38
C ALA A 115 -3.01 -10.79 -3.85
N TYR A 116 -3.37 -11.70 -4.76
CA TYR A 116 -3.16 -11.50 -6.19
C TYR A 116 -3.98 -10.33 -6.75
N SER A 117 -5.25 -10.26 -6.37
CA SER A 117 -6.20 -9.21 -6.77
C SER A 117 -5.78 -7.81 -6.31
N THR A 118 -5.18 -7.73 -5.12
CA THR A 118 -4.73 -6.46 -4.51
C THR A 118 -3.32 -6.03 -4.89
N ARG A 119 -2.54 -6.87 -5.61
CA ARG A 119 -1.16 -6.61 -6.03
C ARG A 119 -1.08 -5.55 -7.14
N GLY A 120 -1.28 -4.29 -6.76
CA GLY A 120 -1.03 -3.12 -7.61
C GLY A 120 0.45 -2.72 -7.61
N VAL A 121 0.86 -2.02 -8.67
CA VAL A 121 2.15 -1.34 -8.71
C VAL A 121 1.95 0.09 -8.20
N ASN A 122 2.73 0.52 -7.22
CA ASN A 122 2.69 1.91 -6.77
C ASN A 122 3.41 2.77 -7.81
N LEU A 123 2.63 3.51 -8.58
CA LEU A 123 3.10 4.41 -9.61
C LEU A 123 2.81 5.85 -9.22
N ILE A 124 3.75 6.74 -9.49
CA ILE A 124 3.58 8.18 -9.36
C ILE A 124 3.86 8.85 -10.70
N VAL A 125 3.16 9.93 -11.00
CA VAL A 125 3.32 10.68 -12.25
C VAL A 125 3.84 12.08 -11.91
N ASP A 126 4.84 12.53 -12.66
CA ASP A 126 5.27 13.93 -12.63
C ASP A 126 4.35 14.76 -13.53
N LYS A 127 3.78 15.84 -12.97
CA LYS A 127 2.91 16.76 -13.70
C LYS A 127 3.66 17.59 -14.73
N ASP A 128 4.91 17.94 -14.44
CA ASP A 128 5.65 18.90 -15.26
C ASP A 128 6.29 18.21 -16.47
N THR A 129 6.79 16.99 -16.28
CA THR A 129 7.43 16.21 -17.36
C THR A 129 6.54 15.13 -17.96
N GLY A 130 5.44 14.75 -17.30
CA GLY A 130 4.59 13.63 -17.70
C GLY A 130 5.23 12.25 -17.49
N ASN A 131 6.41 12.18 -16.87
CA ASN A 131 7.11 10.91 -16.64
C ASN A 131 6.43 10.08 -15.55
N ILE A 132 6.44 8.76 -15.73
CA ILE A 132 5.89 7.80 -14.77
C ILE A 132 7.02 7.15 -14.00
N TYR A 133 6.88 7.06 -12.68
CA TYR A 133 7.85 6.44 -11.79
C TYR A 133 7.22 5.32 -10.96
N ARG A 134 7.97 4.24 -10.75
CA ARG A 134 7.63 3.11 -9.87
C ARG A 134 8.26 3.33 -8.50
N VAL A 135 7.44 3.38 -7.47
CA VAL A 135 7.92 3.51 -6.09
C VAL A 135 8.22 2.12 -5.51
N HIS A 136 9.49 1.90 -5.15
CA HIS A 136 9.95 0.69 -4.49
C HIS A 136 10.99 1.03 -3.42
N LYS A 137 10.80 0.52 -2.19
CA LYS A 137 11.76 0.69 -1.08
C LYS A 137 12.20 2.14 -0.84
N GLY A 138 11.26 3.09 -0.88
CA GLY A 138 11.54 4.51 -0.64
C GLY A 138 12.27 5.24 -1.79
N LYS A 139 12.41 4.60 -2.96
CA LYS A 139 12.96 5.20 -4.17
C LYS A 139 11.94 5.10 -5.31
N ALA A 140 11.89 6.13 -6.14
CA ALA A 140 11.07 6.21 -7.34
C ALA A 140 11.97 5.99 -8.55
N TYR A 141 11.69 4.94 -9.32
CA TYR A 141 12.43 4.55 -10.51
C TYR A 141 11.64 4.95 -11.74
N ARG A 142 12.25 5.68 -12.67
CA ARG A 142 11.61 6.06 -13.93
C ARG A 142 11.30 4.81 -14.75
N LEU A 143 10.08 4.71 -15.29
CA LEU A 143 9.72 3.64 -16.21
C LEU A 143 10.38 3.90 -17.58
N SER A 144 10.84 2.83 -18.24
CA SER A 144 11.26 2.90 -19.66
C SER A 144 10.06 3.04 -20.58
N ASP A 145 10.27 3.51 -21.82
CA ASP A 145 9.19 3.69 -22.80
C ASP A 145 8.39 2.41 -23.04
N SER A 146 9.07 1.25 -23.09
CA SER A 146 8.46 -0.07 -23.19
C SER A 146 7.58 -0.45 -21.99
N GLU A 147 7.94 -0.03 -20.77
CA GLU A 147 7.14 -0.25 -19.57
C GLU A 147 5.95 0.73 -19.51
N VAL A 148 6.09 1.94 -20.03
CA VAL A 148 5.02 2.93 -20.16
C VAL A 148 3.97 2.45 -21.16
N GLU A 149 4.38 1.87 -22.29
CA GLU A 149 3.44 1.24 -23.24
C GLU A 149 2.69 0.07 -22.62
N ARG A 150 3.38 -0.81 -21.88
CA ARG A 150 2.74 -1.88 -21.12
C ARG A 150 1.75 -1.34 -20.07
N CYS A 151 2.07 -0.21 -19.45
CA CYS A 151 1.19 0.48 -18.50
C CYS A 151 -0.07 1.04 -19.18
N LYS A 152 0.06 1.64 -20.37
CA LYS A 152 -1.06 2.19 -21.15
C LYS A 152 -1.99 1.10 -21.67
N ASN A 153 -1.43 -0.03 -22.10
CA ASN A 153 -2.18 -1.16 -22.64
C ASN A 153 -2.78 -2.07 -21.55
N ASP A 154 -2.56 -1.78 -20.27
CA ASP A 154 -3.08 -2.60 -19.17
C ASP A 154 -4.57 -2.35 -18.90
N THR A 155 -5.42 -3.23 -19.42
CA THR A 155 -6.84 -3.31 -19.07
C THR A 155 -7.09 -3.86 -17.67
N SER A 156 -6.09 -4.47 -17.01
CA SER A 156 -6.26 -5.01 -15.67
C SER A 156 -6.25 -3.93 -14.58
N GLY A 157 -5.94 -2.66 -14.88
CA GLY A 157 -5.90 -1.57 -13.92
C GLY A 157 -4.84 -1.75 -12.81
N ARG A 158 -3.84 -2.61 -13.04
CA ARG A 158 -2.71 -2.88 -12.15
C ARG A 158 -1.70 -1.74 -12.16
N PHE A 159 -1.60 -1.02 -13.28
CA PHE A 159 -0.68 0.08 -13.49
C PHE A 159 -1.34 1.47 -13.42
N LYS A 160 -2.34 1.67 -12.56
CA LYS A 160 -2.94 3.00 -12.38
C LYS A 160 -2.08 3.89 -11.47
N PRO A 161 -1.78 5.15 -11.85
CA PRO A 161 -1.11 6.11 -10.98
C PRO A 161 -1.81 6.25 -9.64
N THR A 162 -1.02 6.18 -8.56
CA THR A 162 -1.49 6.26 -7.18
C THR A 162 -1.40 7.68 -6.63
N GLY A 163 -0.50 8.51 -7.19
CA GLY A 163 -0.33 9.91 -6.84
C GLY A 163 0.39 10.69 -7.93
N GLU A 164 0.39 12.01 -7.79
CA GLU A 164 1.04 12.94 -8.70
C GLU A 164 1.97 13.84 -7.88
N PHE A 165 3.11 14.22 -8.46
CA PHE A 165 4.00 15.24 -7.90
C PHE A 165 4.39 16.24 -9.01
N SER A 166 4.89 17.41 -8.62
CA SER A 166 5.39 18.43 -9.56
C SER A 166 6.87 18.61 -9.30
N SER A 167 7.71 18.21 -10.25
CA SER A 167 9.16 18.35 -10.16
C SER A 167 9.64 19.80 -10.04
N GLY A 168 8.92 20.76 -10.63
CA GLY A 168 9.23 22.19 -10.52
C GLY A 168 9.11 22.75 -9.09
N SER A 169 8.35 22.08 -8.22
CA SER A 169 8.25 22.42 -6.79
C SER A 169 9.38 21.83 -5.93
N VAL A 170 10.26 21.02 -6.52
CA VAL A 170 11.32 20.28 -5.82
C VAL A 170 12.68 20.93 -6.09
N SER A 171 13.27 21.55 -5.07
CA SER A 171 14.61 22.13 -5.16
C SER A 171 15.67 21.05 -5.42
N GLY A 172 16.53 21.26 -6.43
CA GLY A 172 17.59 20.31 -6.78
C GLY A 172 17.12 19.05 -7.52
N PHE A 173 15.94 19.10 -8.14
CA PHE A 173 15.44 18.02 -8.96
C PHE A 173 16.27 17.84 -10.24
N ASP A 174 16.88 16.65 -10.40
CA ASP A 174 17.54 16.24 -11.62
C ASP A 174 16.55 15.51 -12.55
N SER A 175 16.15 16.19 -13.63
CA SER A 175 15.22 15.67 -14.64
C SER A 175 15.80 14.52 -15.49
N HIS A 176 17.13 14.36 -15.48
CA HIS A 176 17.82 13.27 -16.18
C HIS A 176 18.04 12.05 -15.29
N SER A 177 17.83 12.16 -13.99
CA SER A 177 17.97 11.02 -13.08
C SER A 177 16.89 9.98 -13.32
N SER A 178 17.31 8.72 -13.43
CA SER A 178 16.42 7.55 -13.49
C SER A 178 15.91 7.12 -12.11
N VAL A 179 16.48 7.67 -11.02
CA VAL A 179 16.16 7.30 -9.64
C VAL A 179 16.03 8.53 -8.76
N ILE A 180 14.88 8.67 -8.11
CA ILE A 180 14.52 9.81 -7.28
C ILE A 180 14.20 9.30 -5.87
N PRO A 181 14.83 9.80 -4.79
CA PRO A 181 14.44 9.43 -3.43
C PRO A 181 13.01 9.89 -3.10
N VAL A 182 12.16 9.07 -2.48
CA VAL A 182 10.74 9.42 -2.22
C VAL A 182 10.57 10.27 -0.95
N SER A 183 11.66 10.82 -0.41
CA SER A 183 11.62 11.81 0.68
C SER A 183 11.03 13.16 0.25
N PHE A 184 10.76 13.35 -1.04
CA PHE A 184 10.07 14.53 -1.56
C PHE A 184 8.59 14.47 -1.19
N GLY A 185 8.23 15.11 -0.07
CA GLY A 185 6.94 15.78 0.14
C GLY A 185 5.65 15.05 -0.24
N LEU A 186 5.62 13.71 -0.29
CA LEU A 186 4.45 12.94 -0.73
C LEU A 186 3.38 12.81 0.38
N SER A 187 3.32 13.81 1.25
CA SER A 187 2.37 13.91 2.34
C SER A 187 1.44 15.07 2.04
N SER A 188 0.32 14.77 1.39
CA SER A 188 -0.83 15.68 1.28
C SER A 188 -1.51 15.97 2.64
N ASN A 189 -0.84 15.66 3.77
CA ASN A 189 -1.32 15.85 5.14
C ASN A 189 -0.19 15.93 6.19
N ALA A 190 1.07 16.14 5.80
CA ALA A 190 2.08 16.53 6.79
C ALA A 190 2.09 18.05 6.85
N ASN A 191 2.01 18.57 8.06
CA ASN A 191 2.08 19.99 8.41
C ASN A 191 3.05 20.76 7.51
N HIS A 192 2.62 21.96 7.11
CA HIS A 192 3.40 22.99 6.41
C HIS A 192 4.72 23.41 7.11
N ASP A 193 5.15 22.70 8.15
CA ASP A 193 6.34 23.00 8.96
C ASP A 193 7.58 22.17 8.61
N TYR A 194 7.49 21.21 7.69
CA TYR A 194 8.71 20.71 7.03
C TYR A 194 9.10 21.67 5.92
N ASN A 195 9.60 22.82 6.36
CA ASN A 195 10.21 23.84 5.53
C ASN A 195 11.19 23.17 4.55
N SER A 196 10.92 23.42 3.28
CA SER A 196 11.76 23.35 2.10
C SER A 196 13.05 24.19 2.22
N GLY A 197 13.80 24.03 3.32
CA GLY A 197 14.81 24.98 3.76
C GLY A 197 16.25 24.63 3.43
N ILE A 198 16.55 23.42 2.95
CA ILE A 198 17.91 23.07 2.53
C ILE A 198 17.98 23.24 1.01
N ILE A 199 18.15 24.48 0.57
CA ILE A 199 18.58 24.76 -0.81
C ILE A 199 20.07 24.41 -0.83
N VAL A 200 20.53 23.48 -1.66
CA VAL A 200 21.94 23.08 -1.67
C VAL A 200 22.68 23.89 -2.73
N ASN A 201 23.85 24.44 -2.39
CA ASN A 201 24.66 25.13 -3.38
C ASN A 201 25.17 24.12 -4.43
N PRO A 202 24.83 24.27 -5.73
CA PRO A 202 25.21 23.31 -6.77
C PRO A 202 26.73 23.23 -6.99
N SER A 203 27.49 24.25 -6.58
CA SER A 203 28.96 24.27 -6.73
C SER A 203 29.72 23.64 -5.56
N THR A 204 29.12 23.55 -4.36
CA THR A 204 29.80 23.02 -3.16
C THR A 204 29.11 21.82 -2.52
N GLY A 205 27.86 21.51 -2.88
CA GLY A 205 27.10 20.40 -2.30
C GLY A 205 26.65 20.63 -0.85
N MET A 206 26.79 21.85 -0.30
CA MET A 206 26.44 22.17 1.08
C MET A 206 25.08 22.88 1.23
N PRO A 207 24.39 22.73 2.38
CA PRO A 207 23.14 23.42 2.69
C PRO A 207 23.30 24.95 2.69
N MET A 208 22.43 25.64 1.97
CA MET A 208 22.26 27.09 2.00
C MET A 208 21.22 27.44 3.07
N ILE A 209 21.63 28.28 4.02
CA ILE A 209 20.74 28.84 5.04
C ILE A 209 20.29 30.22 4.53
N GLY A 210 18.97 30.45 4.47
CA GLY A 210 18.40 31.76 4.10
C GLY A 210 18.20 32.00 2.60
N GLY A 211 18.30 30.98 1.75
CA GLY A 211 17.91 31.05 0.33
C GLY A 211 18.83 31.85 -0.61
N MET A 212 19.98 32.33 -0.13
CA MET A 212 20.93 33.09 -0.96
C MET A 212 21.98 32.16 -1.56
N SER A 213 21.82 31.81 -2.86
CA SER A 213 22.84 31.09 -3.65
C SER A 213 23.78 32.08 -4.30
N GLY A 214 25.08 31.91 -4.15
CA GLY A 214 26.09 32.68 -4.87
C GLY A 214 27.39 31.89 -5.01
N LEU A 215 28.05 32.06 -6.15
CA LEU A 215 29.38 31.54 -6.45
C LEU A 215 30.35 32.67 -6.13
N ASP A 216 31.05 32.60 -5.01
CA ASP A 216 32.17 33.53 -4.79
C ASP A 216 33.36 33.05 -5.65
N ILE A 217 34.15 34.00 -6.15
CA ILE A 217 35.27 33.73 -7.07
C ILE A 217 36.42 32.96 -6.38
N HIS A 218 36.29 32.69 -5.08
CA HIS A 218 37.29 32.05 -4.22
C HIS A 218 36.89 30.64 -3.76
N GLY A 219 35.73 30.13 -4.18
CA GLY A 219 35.26 28.78 -3.85
C GLY A 219 34.85 28.59 -2.39
N ASN A 220 34.46 29.66 -1.68
CA ASN A 220 34.09 29.55 -0.27
C ASN A 220 32.75 28.82 -0.07
N SER A 221 32.71 28.01 0.99
CA SER A 221 31.58 27.20 1.45
C SER A 221 30.35 28.00 1.86
N TRP A 222 30.54 29.28 2.19
CA TRP A 222 29.53 30.18 2.72
C TRP A 222 29.69 31.54 2.03
N GLY A 223 28.58 32.14 1.59
CA GLY A 223 28.54 33.47 0.97
C GLY A 223 28.79 34.62 1.95
N THR A 224 29.85 34.51 2.75
CA THR A 224 30.35 35.59 3.62
C THR A 224 31.87 35.52 3.61
N ASN A 225 32.54 36.59 3.17
CA ASN A 225 33.99 36.76 3.28
C ASN A 225 34.41 36.55 4.74
N PHE A 226 34.99 35.40 5.07
CA PHE A 226 35.46 35.06 6.42
C PHE A 226 36.57 36.00 6.93
N ASN A 227 37.06 36.92 6.09
CA ASN A 227 38.16 37.84 6.35
C ASN A 227 37.79 39.33 6.29
N GLU A 228 36.52 39.71 6.12
CA GLU A 228 36.12 41.14 6.12
C GLU A 228 35.18 41.45 7.29
N PRO A 229 35.64 42.22 8.30
CA PRO A 229 34.81 42.57 9.46
C PRO A 229 33.76 43.65 9.16
N SER A 230 33.68 44.17 7.94
CA SER A 230 32.72 45.20 7.53
C SER A 230 31.56 44.61 6.72
N ASN A 231 30.61 44.00 7.44
CA ASN A 231 29.32 43.64 6.89
C ASN A 231 28.48 44.92 6.69
N THR A 232 28.71 45.64 5.60
CA THR A 232 27.76 46.64 5.10
C THR A 232 27.19 46.10 3.80
N TYR A 233 26.06 45.41 3.93
CA TYR A 233 25.20 45.03 2.82
C TYR A 233 24.80 46.29 2.05
N ASP A 234 25.22 46.41 0.79
CA ASP A 234 24.82 47.47 -0.12
C ASP A 234 23.66 46.96 -1.01
N PRO A 235 22.41 47.38 -0.75
CA PRO A 235 21.25 46.93 -1.52
C PRO A 235 21.22 47.47 -2.96
N ASN A 236 22.14 48.34 -3.36
CA ASN A 236 22.22 48.88 -4.72
C ASN A 236 23.23 48.17 -5.61
N ARG A 237 24.03 47.22 -5.07
CA ARG A 237 24.84 46.35 -5.91
C ARG A 237 23.95 45.27 -6.49
N GLY A 238 23.51 45.48 -7.73
CA GLY A 238 22.89 44.43 -8.54
C GLY A 238 23.88 43.28 -8.74
N TYR A 239 23.71 42.22 -7.98
CA TYR A 239 24.31 40.91 -8.20
C TYR A 239 23.36 40.03 -9.00
#